data_AF-A0A966IUZ3-F1
#
_entry.id   AF-A0A966IUZ3-F1
#
_cell.length_a   1.000
_cell.length_b   1.000
_cell.length_c   1.000
_cell.angle_alpha   90.00
_cell.angle_beta   90.00
_cell.angle_gamma   90.00
#
_symmetry.space_group_name_H-M   'P 1'
#
loop_
_entity.id
_entity.type
_entity.pdbx_description
1 polymer ?
#
loop_
_entity_poly.entity_id
_entity_poly.type
_entity_poly.pdbx_seq_one_letter_code
_entity_poly.pdbx_strand_id
1 'polypeptide(L)'
;MANLNLSIAVGNYDRNRALFDGDVQIDGVDPIFMKLSPEEIFFRAFRNQDFDICELSFSSYTVSTAQDSGHYIAIPVFMSRSFRHSSIYIRKGKGINEPADLRGKRIGIAEYQL
;
A
#
# COMPACT_ATOMS: atom_id res chain seq x y z
N MET A 1 19.63 -19.71 -18.41
CA MET A 1 19.45 -18.24 -18.54
C MET A 1 19.86 -17.61 -17.23
N ALA A 2 20.42 -16.40 -17.23
CA ALA A 2 20.69 -15.69 -15.98
C ALA A 2 19.36 -15.26 -15.33
N ASN A 3 19.31 -15.22 -14.00
CA ASN A 3 18.14 -14.73 -13.27
C ASN A 3 17.93 -13.24 -13.56
N LEU A 4 16.67 -12.80 -13.57
CA LEU A 4 16.30 -11.39 -13.72
C LEU A 4 16.53 -10.66 -12.41
N ASN A 5 17.26 -9.54 -12.46
CA ASN A 5 17.36 -8.64 -11.30
C ASN A 5 16.13 -7.74 -11.28
N LEU A 6 15.24 -7.92 -10.29
CA LEU A 6 14.02 -7.12 -10.17
C LEU A 6 13.96 -6.41 -8.82
N SER A 7 13.68 -5.12 -8.85
CA SER A 7 13.43 -4.30 -7.67
C SER A 7 11.99 -4.50 -7.17
N ILE A 8 11.84 -4.82 -5.88
CA ILE A 8 10.54 -5.14 -5.27
C ILE A 8 10.32 -4.29 -4.02
N ALA A 9 9.40 -3.31 -4.09
CA ALA A 9 9.09 -2.40 -2.99
C ALA A 9 7.74 -2.71 -2.35
N VAL A 10 7.76 -3.23 -1.13
CA VAL A 10 6.59 -3.77 -0.44
C VAL A 10 6.71 -3.54 1.07
N GLY A 11 5.58 -3.47 1.76
CA GLY A 11 5.55 -3.41 3.22
C GLY A 11 6.10 -4.69 3.85
N ASN A 12 6.65 -4.56 5.05
CA ASN A 12 7.12 -5.71 5.83
C ASN A 12 5.96 -6.37 6.57
N TYR A 13 5.27 -7.32 5.93
CA TYR A 13 4.13 -8.04 6.48
C TYR A 13 4.47 -9.50 6.77
N ASP A 14 3.68 -10.12 7.65
CA ASP A 14 3.68 -11.56 7.88
C ASP A 14 3.47 -12.37 6.58
N ARG A 15 2.58 -11.88 5.70
CA ARG A 15 2.13 -12.57 4.48
C ARG A 15 3.20 -12.70 3.39
N ASN A 16 4.11 -11.74 3.29
CA ASN A 16 5.19 -11.74 2.31
C ASN A 16 6.55 -12.03 2.94
N ARG A 17 6.59 -12.31 4.25
CA ARG A 17 7.83 -12.55 4.99
C ARG A 17 8.65 -13.72 4.47
N ALA A 18 8.01 -14.79 4.04
CA ALA A 18 8.69 -15.97 3.48
C ALA A 18 9.54 -15.63 2.24
N LEU A 19 9.19 -14.58 1.49
CA LEU A 19 9.99 -14.08 0.37
C LEU A 19 11.26 -13.36 0.86
N PHE A 20 11.16 -12.59 1.95
CA PHE A 20 12.30 -11.87 2.52
C PHE A 20 13.27 -12.77 3.27
N ASP A 21 12.74 -13.76 4.00
CA ASP A 21 13.51 -14.68 4.82
C ASP A 21 14.14 -15.81 3.95
N GLY A 22 13.69 -15.94 2.71
CA GLY A 22 14.23 -16.85 1.71
C GLY A 22 13.60 -18.24 1.70
N ASP A 23 12.61 -18.49 2.55
CA ASP A 23 11.83 -19.73 2.62
C ASP A 23 11.08 -20.01 1.31
N VAL A 24 10.70 -18.95 0.58
CA VAL A 24 10.09 -19.02 -0.75
C VAL A 24 10.87 -18.14 -1.72
N GLN A 25 11.21 -18.70 -2.87
CA GLN A 25 11.94 -18.03 -3.94
C GLN A 25 11.04 -17.75 -5.13
N ILE A 26 11.40 -16.75 -5.93
CA ILE A 26 10.75 -16.47 -7.22
C ILE A 26 11.59 -17.13 -8.31
N ASP A 27 11.03 -18.10 -9.01
CA ASP A 27 11.74 -18.84 -10.05
C ASP A 27 12.30 -17.89 -11.13
N GLY A 28 13.61 -17.98 -11.36
CA GLY A 28 14.30 -17.20 -12.39
C GLY A 28 14.52 -15.72 -12.06
N VAL A 29 14.30 -15.29 -10.81
CA VAL A 29 14.48 -13.90 -10.36
C VAL A 29 15.51 -13.84 -9.24
N ASP A 30 16.35 -12.81 -9.27
CA ASP A 30 17.19 -12.35 -8.17
C ASP A 30 16.59 -11.06 -7.61
N PRO A 31 15.74 -11.15 -6.56
CA PRO A 31 14.94 -10.02 -6.11
C PRO A 31 15.75 -9.07 -5.20
N ILE A 32 15.65 -7.76 -5.48
CA ILE A 32 16.16 -6.70 -4.61
C ILE A 32 14.99 -6.13 -3.82
N PHE A 33 14.79 -6.64 -2.60
CA PHE A 33 13.69 -6.23 -1.74
C PHE A 33 13.94 -4.90 -1.01
N MET A 34 12.95 -4.02 -1.07
CA MET A 34 12.89 -2.76 -0.32
C MET A 34 11.66 -2.79 0.59
N LYS A 35 11.92 -2.91 1.90
CA LYS A 35 10.89 -2.93 2.95
C LYS A 35 10.55 -1.51 3.40
N LEU A 36 9.73 -0.82 2.61
CA LEU A 36 9.41 0.60 2.79
C LEU A 36 8.02 0.80 3.40
N SER A 37 7.76 2.01 3.91
CA SER A 37 6.39 2.38 4.33
C SER A 37 5.51 2.62 3.10
N PRO A 38 4.18 2.39 3.19
CA PRO A 38 3.27 2.63 2.08
C PRO A 38 3.40 4.04 1.49
N GLU A 39 3.54 5.07 2.34
CA GLU A 39 3.68 6.47 1.92
C GLU A 39 4.89 6.68 1.01
N GLU A 40 6.03 6.09 1.35
CA GLU A 40 7.24 6.18 0.54
C GLU A 40 7.11 5.40 -0.77
N ILE A 41 6.56 4.18 -0.71
CA ILE A 41 6.36 3.34 -1.90
C ILE A 41 5.46 4.08 -2.90
N PHE A 42 4.32 4.60 -2.44
CA PHE A 42 3.33 5.23 -3.31
C PHE A 42 3.89 6.52 -3.92
N PHE A 43 4.56 7.35 -3.12
CA PHE A 43 5.20 8.56 -3.62
C PHE A 43 6.18 8.25 -4.75
N ARG A 44 7.09 7.29 -4.55
CA ARG A 44 8.11 6.92 -5.53
C ARG A 44 7.54 6.23 -6.77
N ALA A 45 6.55 5.35 -6.59
CA ALA A 45 5.89 4.64 -7.67
C ALA A 45 5.13 5.59 -8.62
N PHE A 46 4.29 6.48 -8.08
CA PHE A 46 3.49 7.39 -8.90
C PHE A 46 4.29 8.58 -9.45
N ARG A 47 5.35 9.02 -8.75
CA ARG A 47 6.13 10.18 -9.19
C ARG A 47 7.20 9.82 -10.21
N ASN A 48 7.90 8.71 -10.00
CA ASN A 48 9.15 8.39 -10.70
C ASN A 48 9.18 6.97 -11.30
N GLN A 49 8.24 6.09 -10.94
CA GLN A 49 8.23 4.68 -11.36
C GLN A 49 9.51 3.95 -10.94
N ASP A 50 9.97 4.21 -9.72
CA ASP A 50 11.27 3.74 -9.20
C ASP A 50 11.43 2.21 -9.07
N PHE A 51 10.36 1.43 -9.29
CA PHE A 51 10.31 0.01 -8.97
C PHE A 51 9.76 -0.82 -10.12
N ASP A 52 10.30 -2.01 -10.33
CA ASP A 52 9.74 -3.01 -11.26
C ASP A 52 8.44 -3.61 -10.71
N ILE A 53 8.43 -3.90 -9.40
CA ILE A 53 7.28 -4.44 -8.67
C ILE A 53 7.09 -3.63 -7.39
N CYS A 54 5.88 -3.14 -7.14
CA CYS A 54 5.59 -2.45 -5.89
C CYS A 54 4.14 -2.58 -5.41
N GLU A 55 3.93 -2.32 -4.12
CA GLU A 55 2.58 -2.03 -3.61
C GLU A 55 2.11 -0.65 -4.05
N LEU A 56 0.83 -0.53 -4.34
CA LEU A 56 0.20 0.75 -4.74
C LEU A 56 -1.00 1.06 -3.87
N SER A 57 -1.27 2.35 -3.68
CA SER A 57 -2.56 2.79 -3.17
C SER A 57 -3.65 2.37 -4.16
N PHE A 58 -4.68 1.68 -3.66
CA PHE A 58 -5.77 1.17 -4.49
C PHE A 58 -6.64 2.31 -5.05
N SER A 59 -6.84 3.39 -4.28
CA SER A 59 -7.55 4.59 -4.75
C SER A 59 -6.78 5.25 -5.89
N SER A 60 -5.48 5.52 -5.70
CA SER A 60 -4.63 6.15 -6.71
C SER A 60 -4.49 5.29 -7.97
N TYR A 61 -4.37 3.96 -7.83
CA TYR A 61 -4.36 3.04 -8.96
C TYR A 61 -5.67 3.08 -9.76
N THR A 62 -6.81 3.11 -9.08
CA THR A 62 -8.13 3.19 -9.74
C THR A 62 -8.28 4.51 -10.49
N VAL A 63 -7.83 5.62 -9.90
CA VAL A 63 -7.83 6.94 -10.55
C VAL A 63 -6.92 6.96 -11.79
N SER A 64 -5.68 6.45 -11.69
CA SER A 64 -4.76 6.42 -12.83
C SER A 64 -5.25 5.49 -13.95
N THR A 65 -5.86 4.36 -13.59
CA THR A 65 -6.50 3.44 -14.55
C THR A 65 -7.66 4.13 -15.26
N ALA A 66 -8.54 4.80 -14.53
CA ALA A 66 -9.68 5.52 -15.12
C ALA A 66 -9.27 6.69 -16.04
N GLN A 67 -8.02 7.16 -15.90
CA GLN A 67 -7.43 8.22 -16.72
C GLN A 67 -6.51 7.69 -17.82
N ASP A 68 -6.39 6.37 -17.98
CA ASP A 68 -5.43 5.72 -18.89
C ASP A 68 -3.97 6.20 -18.70
N SER A 69 -3.61 6.58 -17.48
CA SER A 69 -2.29 7.12 -17.11
C SER A 69 -1.47 6.19 -16.21
N GLY A 70 -1.97 4.98 -15.94
CA GLY A 70 -1.29 3.99 -15.12
C GLY A 70 -0.07 3.38 -15.81
N HIS A 71 1.05 3.31 -15.07
CA HIS A 71 2.29 2.66 -15.52
C HIS A 71 2.47 1.23 -15.00
N TYR A 72 1.67 0.87 -13.99
CA TYR A 72 1.70 -0.44 -13.37
C TYR A 72 0.45 -1.23 -13.74
N ILE A 73 0.57 -2.55 -13.77
CA ILE A 73 -0.55 -3.47 -13.91
C ILE A 73 -0.76 -4.13 -12.55
N ALA A 74 -1.91 -3.91 -11.92
CA ALA A 74 -2.23 -4.55 -10.66
C ALA A 74 -2.56 -6.04 -10.83
N ILE A 75 -2.13 -6.84 -9.86
CA ILE A 75 -2.56 -8.23 -9.69
C ILE A 75 -3.49 -8.31 -8.46
N PRO A 76 -4.38 -9.32 -8.36
CA PRO A 76 -5.36 -9.42 -7.28
C PRO A 76 -4.75 -9.93 -5.97
N VAL A 77 -3.69 -9.27 -5.48
CA VAL A 77 -2.95 -9.59 -4.26
C VAL A 77 -3.04 -8.42 -3.29
N PHE A 78 -3.67 -8.67 -2.13
CA PHE A 78 -3.91 -7.66 -1.09
C PHE A 78 -3.09 -8.00 0.16
N MET A 79 -1.86 -7.50 0.22
CA MET A 79 -0.90 -7.82 1.28
C MET A 79 -1.18 -7.06 2.58
N SER A 80 -1.42 -5.75 2.49
CA SER A 80 -1.83 -4.93 3.63
C SER A 80 -3.28 -5.22 4.03
N ARG A 81 -3.47 -5.85 5.20
CA ARG A 81 -4.79 -6.13 5.77
C ARG A 81 -4.89 -5.54 7.17
N SER A 82 -5.82 -4.61 7.36
CA SER A 82 -6.12 -4.02 8.66
C SER A 82 -7.60 -3.67 8.76
N PHE A 83 -8.14 -3.65 9.99
CA PHE A 83 -9.50 -3.21 10.24
C PHE A 83 -9.55 -1.67 10.25
N ARG A 84 -9.72 -1.05 9.07
CA ARG A 84 -9.58 0.41 8.89
C ARG A 84 -10.45 1.28 9.81
N HIS A 85 -11.58 0.77 10.28
CA HIS A 85 -12.43 1.50 11.23
C HIS A 85 -11.75 1.71 12.60
N SER A 86 -10.70 0.96 12.95
CA SER A 86 -9.91 1.21 14.16
C SER A 86 -9.05 2.48 14.07
N SER A 87 -8.90 3.09 12.89
CA SER A 87 -8.11 4.30 12.67
C SER A 87 -8.89 5.59 12.92
N ILE A 88 -10.10 5.51 13.49
CA ILE A 88 -10.89 6.67 13.90
C ILE A 88 -10.61 6.97 15.36
N TYR A 89 -9.92 8.08 15.62
CA TYR A 89 -9.57 8.52 16.97
C TYR A 89 -10.46 9.68 17.40
N ILE A 90 -11.08 9.54 18.57
CA ILE A 90 -11.95 10.55 19.16
C ILE A 90 -11.42 10.97 20.53
N ARG A 91 -11.54 12.26 20.86
CA ARG A 91 -11.23 12.74 22.21
C ARG A 91 -12.23 12.16 23.21
N LYS A 92 -11.74 11.63 24.33
CA LYS A 92 -12.59 11.16 25.43
C LYS A 92 -13.57 12.26 25.89
N GLY A 93 -14.83 11.89 26.09
CA GLY A 93 -15.89 12.81 26.52
C GLY A 93 -16.49 13.69 25.41
N LYS A 94 -16.16 13.46 24.13
CA LYS A 94 -16.73 14.22 23.00
C LYS A 94 -18.19 13.87 22.66
N GLY A 95 -18.76 12.85 23.34
CA GLY A 95 -20.12 12.38 23.08
C GLY A 95 -20.29 11.69 21.73
N ILE A 96 -19.25 10.97 21.28
CA ILE A 96 -19.27 10.13 20.08
C ILE A 96 -19.07 8.71 20.57
N ASN A 97 -20.12 7.90 20.53
CA ASN A 97 -20.12 6.53 21.04
C ASN A 97 -20.34 5.51 19.92
N GLU A 98 -20.96 5.92 18.82
CA GLU A 98 -21.19 5.09 17.64
C GLU A 98 -20.92 5.85 16.33
N PRO A 99 -20.72 5.16 15.19
CA PRO A 99 -20.43 5.82 13.92
C PRO A 99 -21.48 6.87 13.49
N ALA A 100 -22.75 6.69 13.85
CA ALA A 100 -23.82 7.64 13.53
C ALA A 100 -23.60 9.03 14.16
N ASP A 101 -22.94 9.09 15.33
CA ASP A 101 -22.63 10.34 16.03
C ASP A 101 -21.64 11.24 15.28
N LEU A 102 -20.94 10.70 14.27
CA LEU A 102 -20.04 11.45 13.41
C LEU A 102 -20.80 12.34 12.40
N ARG A 103 -22.11 12.13 12.21
CA ARG A 103 -22.91 12.93 11.28
C ARG A 103 -22.83 14.42 11.63
N GLY A 104 -22.45 15.23 10.65
CA GLY A 104 -22.31 16.68 10.79
C GLY A 104 -21.10 17.12 11.64
N LYS A 105 -20.23 16.20 12.07
CA LYS A 105 -18.94 16.55 12.71
C LYS A 105 -17.89 16.83 11.64
N ARG A 106 -16.84 17.57 12.02
CA ARG A 106 -15.67 17.79 11.18
C ARG A 106 -14.67 16.66 11.37
N ILE A 107 -14.20 16.07 10.28
CA ILE A 107 -13.19 15.00 10.28
C ILE A 107 -11.84 15.60 9.89
N GLY A 108 -10.84 15.41 10.73
CA GLY A 108 -9.45 15.72 10.39
C GLY A 108 -8.80 14.49 9.78
N ILE A 109 -8.12 14.67 8.66
CA ILE A 109 -7.35 13.63 7.97
C ILE A 109 -5.91 14.13 7.84
N ALA A 110 -4.94 13.22 7.82
CA ALA A 110 -3.54 13.58 7.60
C ALA A 110 -3.36 14.18 6.19
N GLU A 111 -3.95 13.53 5.20
CA GLU A 111 -4.04 14.01 3.82
C GLU A 111 -5.24 13.39 3.10
N TYR A 112 -5.62 13.99 1.98
CA TYR A 112 -6.79 13.56 1.19
C TYR A 112 -6.43 12.48 0.13
N GLN A 113 -5.16 12.35 -0.24
CA GLN A 113 -4.72 11.57 -1.41
C GLN A 113 -3.92 10.29 -1.09
N LEU A 114 -3.93 9.79 0.15
CA LEU A 114 -3.43 8.44 0.44
C LEU A 114 -4.45 7.35 0.10
#